data_AF-A0A0J9US57-F1
#
_entry.id   AF-A0A0J9US57-F1
#
_cell.length_a   1.000
_cell.length_b   1.000
_cell.length_c   1.000
_cell.angle_alpha   90.00
_cell.angle_beta   90.00
_cell.angle_gamma   90.00
#
_symmetry.space_group_name_H-M   'P 1'
#
loop_
_entity.id
_entity.type
_entity.pdbx_description
1 polymer ?
#
loop_
_entity_poly.entity_id
_entity_poly.type
_entity_poly.pdbx_seq_one_letter_code
_entity_poly.pdbx_strand_id
1 'polypeptide(L)'
;MSGRRDFLNQAAPENYVAGLGRGATGFTTRSDLGPARDGPSEDQIKEALAKRAAQLGLAPDKKGKDKEKDEDEGGDEERYQDPDNEVGLFAGGVYDKDDEEADKIWEWVDERMDRRKKQREAREQAEKDEYERNNPKIQQQFSDLKRALATVTDDEWANLPEVGDLTGKNRRSKQSVATTILCCSRQRHCGSA
;
A
#
# COMPACT_ATOMS: atom_id res chain seq x y z
N MET A 1 -12.77 -26.94 -18.84
CA MET A 1 -12.17 -26.17 -19.95
C MET A 1 -11.64 -24.87 -19.37
N SER A 2 -10.38 -24.85 -18.92
CA SER A 2 -9.72 -23.62 -18.53
C SER A 2 -9.41 -22.82 -19.80
N GLY A 3 -10.19 -21.78 -20.07
CA GLY A 3 -9.86 -20.81 -21.11
C GLY A 3 -8.49 -20.21 -20.78
N ARG A 4 -7.54 -20.37 -21.70
CA ARG A 4 -6.17 -19.90 -21.54
C ARG A 4 -6.22 -18.37 -21.39
N ARG A 5 -5.86 -17.86 -20.22
CA ARG A 5 -5.73 -16.41 -19.96
C ARG A 5 -4.43 -15.93 -20.63
N ASP A 6 -4.42 -15.91 -21.96
CA ASP A 6 -3.22 -15.60 -22.76
C ASP A 6 -2.66 -14.20 -22.47
N PHE A 7 -3.50 -13.27 -22.02
CA PHE A 7 -3.12 -11.92 -21.64
C PHE A 7 -2.27 -11.84 -20.35
N LEU A 8 -2.33 -12.83 -19.44
CA LEU A 8 -1.52 -12.82 -18.20
C LEU A 8 -0.06 -13.23 -18.44
N ASN A 9 0.19 -13.99 -19.50
CA ASN A 9 1.53 -14.50 -19.83
C ASN A 9 2.23 -13.66 -20.92
N GLN A 10 1.60 -12.60 -21.41
CA GLN A 10 2.16 -11.68 -22.39
C GLN A 10 2.68 -10.43 -21.70
N ALA A 11 3.87 -9.96 -22.07
CA ALA A 11 4.39 -8.68 -21.60
C ALA A 11 3.47 -7.54 -22.08
N ALA A 12 3.40 -6.45 -21.30
CA ALA A 12 2.65 -5.27 -21.68
C ALA A 12 3.15 -4.73 -23.04
N PRO A 13 2.25 -4.37 -23.97
CA PRO A 13 2.64 -3.79 -25.25
C PRO A 13 3.43 -2.49 -25.06
N GLU A 14 4.46 -2.29 -25.88
CA GLU A 14 5.26 -1.06 -25.88
C GLU A 14 4.37 0.17 -26.13
N ASN A 15 4.53 1.20 -25.31
CA ASN A 15 3.76 2.46 -25.32
C ASN A 15 2.28 2.35 -24.86
N TYR A 16 1.88 1.25 -24.21
CA TYR A 16 0.56 1.19 -23.58
C TYR A 16 0.48 2.15 -22.37
N VAL A 17 -0.44 3.12 -22.44
CA VAL A 17 -0.79 3.98 -21.30
C VAL A 17 -2.06 3.40 -20.66
N ALA A 18 -1.94 2.93 -19.42
CA ALA A 18 -3.06 2.40 -18.66
C ALA A 18 -4.18 3.45 -18.55
N GLY A 19 -5.40 3.09 -18.97
CA GLY A 19 -6.54 4.01 -18.98
C GLY A 19 -6.82 4.67 -20.31
N LEU A 20 -5.79 5.06 -21.04
CA LEU A 20 -5.96 5.74 -22.31
C LEU A 20 -6.51 4.80 -23.40
N GLY A 21 -5.94 3.60 -23.53
CA GLY A 21 -6.37 2.61 -24.51
C GLY A 21 -7.77 2.01 -24.28
N ARG A 22 -8.32 2.16 -23.05
CA ARG A 22 -9.70 1.77 -22.70
C ARG A 22 -10.70 2.94 -22.75
N GLY A 23 -10.25 4.14 -23.12
CA GLY A 23 -11.09 5.35 -23.12
C GLY A 23 -11.46 5.85 -21.72
N ALA A 24 -10.71 5.49 -20.68
CA ALA A 24 -10.92 6.03 -19.36
C ALA A 24 -10.34 7.45 -19.27
N THR A 25 -11.22 8.43 -19.35
CA THR A 25 -10.91 9.82 -19.04
C THR A 25 -11.16 10.05 -17.55
N GLY A 26 -10.19 10.62 -16.84
CA GLY A 26 -10.42 11.09 -15.47
C GLY A 26 -11.55 12.12 -15.45
N PHE A 27 -12.39 12.10 -14.41
CA PHE A 27 -13.42 13.12 -14.25
C PHE A 27 -12.73 14.48 -14.16
N THR A 28 -13.05 15.41 -15.06
CA THR A 28 -12.56 16.79 -15.00
C THR A 28 -13.06 17.40 -13.70
N THR A 29 -12.19 17.55 -12.71
CA THR A 29 -12.55 18.18 -11.46
C THR A 29 -12.40 19.70 -11.61
N ARG A 30 -12.99 20.46 -10.69
CA ARG A 30 -12.91 21.94 -10.67
C ARG A 30 -11.47 22.47 -10.68
N SER A 31 -10.48 21.62 -10.42
CA SER A 31 -9.05 21.93 -10.45
C SER A 31 -8.44 21.84 -11.87
N ASP A 32 -9.05 21.09 -12.80
CA ASP A 32 -8.59 20.96 -14.21
C ASP A 32 -9.08 22.10 -15.11
N LEU A 33 -10.17 22.77 -14.74
CA LEU A 33 -10.52 24.10 -15.26
C LEU A 33 -9.62 25.10 -14.54
N GLY A 34 -8.44 25.36 -15.12
CA GLY A 34 -7.42 26.24 -14.55
C GLY A 34 -7.92 27.64 -14.16
N PRO A 35 -7.09 28.43 -13.45
CA PRO A 35 -7.50 29.70 -12.84
C PRO A 35 -7.95 30.71 -13.90
N ALA A 36 -9.23 31.05 -13.91
CA ALA A 36 -9.77 32.11 -14.75
C ALA A 36 -9.36 33.50 -14.21
N ARG A 37 -8.15 33.97 -14.57
CA ARG A 37 -7.74 35.39 -14.69
C ARG A 37 -6.25 35.45 -15.06
N ASP A 38 -5.91 36.27 -16.06
CA ASP A 38 -4.53 36.63 -16.43
C ASP A 38 -3.69 36.97 -15.20
N GLY A 39 -2.93 35.98 -14.73
CA GLY A 39 -1.82 36.14 -13.79
C GLY A 39 -0.51 36.22 -14.57
N PRO A 40 0.56 36.74 -13.94
CA PRO A 40 1.87 36.91 -14.59
C PRO A 40 2.33 35.60 -15.24
N SER A 41 2.85 35.72 -16.46
CA SER A 41 3.22 34.59 -17.34
C SER A 41 4.11 33.56 -16.65
N GLU A 42 3.99 32.28 -17.02
CA GLU A 42 4.79 31.18 -16.44
C GLU A 42 6.30 31.44 -16.42
N ASP A 43 6.83 32.18 -17.39
CA ASP A 43 8.25 32.52 -17.46
C ASP A 43 8.67 33.51 -16.35
N GLN A 44 7.79 34.42 -15.95
CA GLN A 44 8.02 35.35 -14.83
C GLN A 44 7.99 34.63 -13.49
N ILE A 45 7.18 33.58 -13.36
CA ILE A 45 7.12 32.74 -12.15
C ILE A 45 8.40 31.89 -12.05
N LYS A 46 8.85 31.29 -13.16
CA LYS A 46 10.11 30.52 -13.22
C LYS A 46 11.32 31.41 -12.93
N GLU A 47 11.35 32.63 -13.46
CA GLU A 47 12.43 33.58 -13.19
C GLU A 47 12.42 34.07 -11.73
N ALA A 48 11.25 34.35 -11.17
CA ALA A 48 11.13 34.72 -9.75
C ALA A 48 11.55 33.56 -8.81
N LEU A 49 11.21 32.32 -9.16
CA LEU A 49 11.62 31.13 -8.41
C LEU A 49 13.13 30.88 -8.54
N ALA A 50 13.68 31.01 -9.74
CA ALA A 50 15.12 30.87 -9.99
C ALA A 50 15.94 31.97 -9.28
N LYS A 51 15.43 33.20 -9.26
CA LYS A 51 16.06 34.32 -8.55
C LYS A 51 16.00 34.13 -7.03
N ARG A 52 14.91 33.56 -6.51
CA ARG A 52 14.79 33.18 -5.09
C ARG A 52 15.70 32.01 -4.72
N ALA A 53 15.83 31.00 -5.59
CA ALA A 53 16.74 29.88 -5.40
C ALA A 53 18.21 30.32 -5.42
N ALA A 54 18.58 31.22 -6.33
CA ALA A 54 19.93 31.81 -6.39
C ALA A 54 20.24 32.69 -5.18
N GLN A 55 19.25 33.43 -4.65
CA GLN A 55 19.41 34.24 -3.44
C GLN A 55 19.57 33.39 -2.17
N LEU A 56 19.05 32.17 -2.17
CA LEU A 56 19.13 31.22 -1.06
C LEU A 56 20.28 30.21 -1.21
N GLY A 57 21.08 30.28 -2.28
CA GLY A 57 22.24 29.39 -2.48
C GLY A 57 21.92 27.95 -2.88
N LEU A 58 20.67 27.61 -3.18
CA LEU A 58 20.28 26.26 -3.60
C LEU A 58 20.65 26.03 -5.08
N ALA A 59 21.79 25.40 -5.33
CA ALA A 59 22.10 24.85 -6.65
C ALA A 59 21.32 23.54 -6.88
N PRO A 60 20.85 23.25 -8.12
CA PRO A 60 20.17 22.00 -8.41
C PRO A 60 21.19 20.86 -8.54
N ASP A 61 21.56 20.25 -7.42
CA ASP A 61 22.38 19.04 -7.44
C ASP A 61 21.57 17.85 -7.97
N LYS A 62 21.88 17.45 -9.21
CA LYS A 62 21.44 16.18 -9.78
C LYS A 62 22.24 15.04 -9.17
N LYS A 63 21.93 14.65 -7.92
CA LYS A 63 22.47 13.40 -7.38
C LYS A 63 21.55 12.74 -6.36
N GLY A 64 20.91 11.67 -6.82
CA GLY A 64 20.55 10.52 -6.00
C GLY A 64 19.16 10.54 -5.36
N LYS A 65 18.18 9.96 -6.05
CA LYS A 65 17.22 9.04 -5.43
C LYS A 65 16.48 8.27 -6.51
N ASP A 66 17.05 7.13 -6.89
CA ASP A 66 16.28 6.01 -7.40
C ASP A 66 15.55 5.43 -6.18
N LYS A 67 14.30 5.83 -5.99
CA LYS A 67 13.37 5.13 -5.12
C LYS A 67 12.27 4.61 -6.04
N GLU A 68 12.44 3.35 -6.40
CA GLU A 68 11.43 2.44 -6.89
C GLU A 68 10.10 2.73 -6.16
N LYS A 69 9.12 3.24 -6.90
CA LYS A 69 7.75 3.37 -6.45
C LYS A 69 7.14 1.97 -6.48
N ASP A 70 7.10 1.31 -5.35
CA ASP A 70 6.06 0.30 -5.11
C ASP A 70 4.74 1.07 -4.97
N GLU A 71 3.99 1.13 -6.07
CA GLU A 71 2.58 1.50 -6.07
C GLU A 71 1.78 0.26 -5.64
N ASP A 72 1.68 0.03 -4.33
CA ASP A 72 0.69 -0.90 -3.77
C ASP A 72 -0.39 -0.12 -3.01
N GLU A 73 -1.63 -0.46 -3.33
CA GLU A 73 -2.89 0.20 -2.99
C GLU A 73 -3.09 0.41 -1.48
N GLY A 74 -2.86 1.64 -0.99
CA GLY A 74 -3.24 2.05 0.37
C GLY A 74 -3.14 3.56 0.67
N GLY A 75 -2.91 4.39 -0.36
CA GLY A 75 -2.28 5.70 -0.23
C GLY A 75 -3.09 6.85 0.37
N ASP A 76 -4.32 6.62 0.82
CA ASP A 76 -5.27 7.71 1.07
C ASP A 76 -5.59 7.85 2.55
N GLU A 77 -5.76 6.74 3.27
CA GLU A 77 -6.22 6.78 4.67
C GLU A 77 -5.06 6.85 5.66
N GLU A 78 -3.94 6.16 5.36
CA GLU A 78 -2.76 6.13 6.24
C GLU A 78 -1.99 7.46 6.23
N ARG A 79 -2.06 8.21 5.11
CA ARG A 79 -1.45 9.54 4.95
C ARG A 79 -2.08 10.61 5.85
N TYR A 80 -3.32 10.42 6.30
CA TYR A 80 -4.07 11.39 7.12
C TYR A 80 -4.22 10.97 8.59
N GLN A 81 -3.57 9.87 9.02
CA GLN A 81 -3.73 9.34 10.38
C GLN A 81 -3.15 10.25 11.46
N ASP A 82 -2.10 11.03 11.16
CA ASP A 82 -1.42 11.84 12.18
C ASP A 82 -0.81 13.13 11.59
N PRO A 83 -1.32 14.33 11.96
CA PRO A 83 -0.78 15.60 11.48
C PRO A 83 0.67 15.85 11.92
N ASP A 84 1.17 15.15 12.95
CA ASP A 84 2.54 15.27 13.42
C ASP A 84 3.50 14.28 12.72
N ASN A 85 2.99 13.37 11.88
CA ASN A 85 3.77 12.33 11.20
C ASN A 85 4.06 12.65 9.73
N GLU A 86 4.16 13.93 9.36
CA GLU A 86 4.65 14.37 8.05
C GLU A 86 6.16 14.13 7.90
N VAL A 87 6.57 12.86 7.90
CA VAL A 87 7.96 12.45 7.72
C VAL A 87 8.43 12.76 6.29
N GLY A 88 9.41 13.66 6.17
CA GLY A 88 10.16 13.87 4.93
C GLY A 88 9.90 15.19 4.19
N LEU A 89 9.09 16.12 4.74
CA LEU A 89 8.86 17.44 4.12
C LEU A 89 10.15 18.25 3.95
N PHE A 90 11.09 18.14 4.90
CA PHE A 90 12.38 18.84 4.87
C PHE A 90 13.52 18.00 4.24
N ALA A 91 13.28 16.73 3.91
CA ALA A 91 14.31 15.82 3.39
C ALA A 91 14.63 16.03 1.89
N GLY A 92 13.95 16.98 1.22
CA GLY A 92 14.16 17.29 -0.20
C GLY A 92 14.99 18.56 -0.46
N GLY A 93 15.43 19.26 0.59
CA GLY A 93 16.28 20.46 0.48
C GLY A 93 17.76 20.11 0.29
N VAL A 94 18.57 21.13 -0.03
CA VAL A 94 20.03 21.01 0.06
C VAL A 94 20.39 20.89 1.54
N TYR A 95 21.21 19.91 1.87
CA TYR A 95 21.64 19.62 3.23
C TYR A 95 23.14 19.85 3.29
N ASP A 96 23.52 20.89 4.02
CA ASP A 96 24.90 21.35 4.12
C ASP A 96 25.57 20.82 5.38
N LYS A 97 26.89 21.00 5.48
CA LYS A 97 27.66 20.59 6.67
C LYS A 97 27.19 21.30 7.95
N ASP A 98 26.66 22.50 7.81
CA ASP A 98 26.11 23.26 8.93
C ASP A 98 24.78 22.64 9.42
N ASP A 99 23.98 22.04 8.53
CA ASP A 99 22.78 21.28 8.89
C ASP A 99 23.15 19.97 9.60
N GLU A 100 24.19 19.27 9.15
CA GLU A 100 24.74 18.10 9.85
C GLU A 100 25.22 18.41 11.27
N GLU A 101 25.86 19.57 11.46
CA GLU A 101 26.31 20.02 12.78
C GLU A 101 25.12 20.43 13.66
N ALA A 102 24.12 21.10 13.08
CA ALA A 102 22.89 21.44 13.78
C ALA A 102 22.16 20.18 14.25
N ASP A 103 21.96 19.19 13.38
CA ASP A 103 21.28 17.94 13.73
C ASP A 103 22.00 17.18 14.86
N LYS A 104 23.33 17.14 14.83
CA LYS A 104 24.12 16.54 15.93
C LYS A 104 23.94 17.29 17.25
N ILE A 105 23.84 18.61 17.21
CA ILE A 105 23.60 19.44 18.40
C ILE A 105 22.18 19.19 18.93
N TRP A 106 21.18 19.13 18.06
CA TRP A 106 19.78 18.86 18.43
C TRP A 106 19.62 17.44 18.99
N GLU A 107 20.23 16.43 18.37
CA GLU A 107 20.26 15.06 18.87
C GLU A 107 20.87 15.00 20.28
N TRP A 108 22.00 15.67 20.49
CA TRP A 108 22.63 15.74 21.81
C TRP A 108 21.75 16.44 22.87
N VAL A 109 21.03 17.50 22.49
CA VAL A 109 20.06 18.17 23.37
C VAL A 109 18.93 17.22 23.73
N ASP A 110 18.36 16.53 22.75
CA ASP A 110 17.30 15.55 22.96
C ASP A 110 17.76 14.42 23.88
N GLU A 111 18.92 13.81 23.60
CA GLU A 111 19.52 12.76 24.44
C GLU A 111 19.73 13.21 25.90
N ARG A 112 20.11 14.47 26.10
CA ARG A 112 20.33 15.05 27.44
C ARG A 112 19.01 15.28 28.17
N MET A 113 17.96 15.68 27.46
CA MET A 113 16.61 15.88 28.01
C MET A 113 15.88 14.55 28.25
N ASP A 114 16.35 13.48 27.63
CA ASP A 114 15.68 12.18 27.54
C ASP A 114 15.64 11.33 28.82
N ARG A 115 16.18 11.81 29.94
CA ARG A 115 16.25 11.02 31.19
C ARG A 115 14.87 10.53 31.67
N ARG A 116 13.80 11.27 31.36
CA ARG A 116 12.41 10.87 31.66
C ARG A 116 11.77 10.02 30.55
N LYS A 117 12.15 10.24 29.29
CA LYS A 117 11.64 9.47 28.15
C LYS A 117 12.22 8.07 28.12
N LYS A 118 13.52 7.88 28.39
CA LYS A 118 14.14 6.55 28.50
C LYS A 118 13.44 5.62 29.49
N GLN A 119 12.96 6.16 30.62
CA GLN A 119 12.17 5.37 31.58
C GLN A 119 10.78 5.00 31.02
N ARG A 120 10.15 5.92 30.28
CA ARG A 120 8.88 5.70 29.60
C ARG A 120 9.01 4.69 28.48
N GLU A 121 10.00 4.84 27.60
CA GLU A 121 10.30 3.92 26.50
C GLU A 121 10.68 2.54 27.02
N ALA A 122 11.48 2.43 28.08
CA ALA A 122 11.78 1.14 28.70
C ALA A 122 10.52 0.45 29.25
N ARG A 123 9.60 1.22 29.84
CA ARG A 123 8.31 0.70 30.31
C ARG A 123 7.39 0.32 29.15
N GLU A 124 7.27 1.16 28.14
CA GLU A 124 6.48 0.91 26.94
C GLU A 124 7.01 -0.30 26.18
N GLN A 125 8.34 -0.46 26.09
CA GLN A 125 8.96 -1.62 25.49
C GLN A 125 8.68 -2.88 26.33
N ALA A 126 8.82 -2.83 27.65
CA ALA A 126 8.48 -3.97 28.51
C ALA A 126 7.00 -4.36 28.42
N GLU A 127 6.09 -3.38 28.34
CA GLU A 127 4.66 -3.61 28.14
C GLU A 127 4.37 -4.20 26.75
N LYS A 128 5.03 -3.72 25.69
CA LYS A 128 4.96 -4.30 24.35
C LYS A 128 5.49 -5.73 24.34
N ASP A 129 6.62 -5.99 24.98
CA ASP A 129 7.21 -7.33 25.06
C ASP A 129 6.29 -8.29 25.84
N GLU A 130 5.67 -7.83 26.93
CA GLU A 130 4.68 -8.60 27.69
C GLU A 130 3.42 -8.85 26.86
N TYR A 131 2.95 -7.84 26.13
CA TYR A 131 1.82 -7.96 25.20
C TYR A 131 2.12 -8.95 24.07
N GLU A 132 3.31 -8.91 23.46
CA GLU A 132 3.71 -9.84 22.41
C GLU A 132 3.88 -11.27 22.95
N ARG A 133 4.29 -11.44 24.21
CA ARG A 133 4.30 -12.75 24.88
C ARG A 133 2.89 -13.28 25.13
N ASN A 134 1.98 -12.42 25.57
CA ASN A 134 0.60 -12.80 25.88
C ASN A 134 -0.28 -12.96 24.63
N ASN A 135 0.03 -12.23 23.56
CA ASN A 135 -0.65 -12.25 22.28
C ASN A 135 0.37 -12.45 21.14
N PRO A 136 0.96 -13.65 21.03
CA PRO A 136 1.93 -13.93 19.97
C PRO A 136 1.27 -13.77 18.61
N LYS A 137 1.97 -13.15 17.67
CA LYS A 137 1.48 -12.98 16.31
C LYS A 137 1.16 -14.36 15.72
N ILE A 138 0.11 -14.45 14.93
CA ILE A 138 -0.33 -15.72 14.31
C ILE A 138 0.85 -16.41 13.60
N GLN A 139 1.67 -15.65 12.86
CA GLN A 139 2.87 -16.17 12.20
C GLN A 139 3.92 -16.73 13.17
N GLN A 140 4.07 -16.17 14.37
CA GLN A 140 4.98 -16.68 15.40
C GLN A 140 4.47 -18.01 15.97
N GLN A 141 3.15 -18.16 16.16
CA GLN A 141 2.52 -19.41 16.60
C GLN A 141 2.77 -20.55 15.60
N PHE A 142 2.82 -20.24 14.30
CA PHE A 142 3.07 -21.21 13.23
C PHE A 142 4.55 -21.33 12.81
N SER A 143 5.48 -20.64 13.48
CA SER A 143 6.89 -20.63 13.09
C SER A 143 7.56 -22.01 13.19
N ASP A 144 7.25 -22.77 14.25
CA ASP A 144 7.73 -24.14 14.43
C ASP A 144 7.12 -25.11 13.42
N LEU A 145 5.82 -24.96 13.12
CA LEU A 145 5.14 -25.74 12.09
C LEU A 145 5.71 -25.43 10.69
N LYS A 146 6.04 -24.17 10.42
CA LYS A 146 6.71 -23.76 9.18
C LYS A 146 8.12 -24.35 9.05
N ARG A 147 8.87 -24.46 10.15
CA ARG A 147 10.17 -25.15 10.16
C ARG A 147 10.01 -26.66 9.92
N ALA A 148 9.01 -27.28 10.54
CA ALA A 148 8.71 -28.70 10.30
C ALA A 148 8.30 -28.96 8.83
N LEU A 149 7.58 -28.03 8.18
CA LEU A 149 7.25 -28.13 6.75
C LEU A 149 8.47 -28.15 5.83
N ALA A 150 9.65 -27.69 6.29
CA ALA A 150 10.88 -27.75 5.50
C ALA A 150 11.44 -29.18 5.36
N THR A 151 10.98 -30.14 6.17
CA THR A 151 11.40 -31.54 6.05
C THR A 151 10.56 -32.34 5.04
N VAL A 152 9.47 -31.76 4.53
CA VAL A 152 8.60 -32.38 3.52
C VAL A 152 9.25 -32.26 2.16
N THR A 153 9.35 -33.38 1.44
CA THR A 153 10.02 -33.45 0.13
C THR A 153 9.13 -32.92 -0.99
N ASP A 154 9.75 -32.45 -2.08
CA ASP A 154 9.02 -31.94 -3.25
C ASP A 154 8.07 -32.99 -3.87
N ASP A 155 8.44 -34.27 -3.78
CA ASP A 155 7.58 -35.39 -4.23
C ASP A 155 6.32 -35.52 -3.36
N GLU A 156 6.43 -35.30 -2.04
CA GLU A 156 5.26 -35.28 -1.13
C GLU A 156 4.38 -34.05 -1.41
N TRP A 157 4.97 -32.90 -1.76
CA TRP A 157 4.24 -31.72 -2.22
C TRP A 157 3.46 -31.98 -3.51
N ALA A 158 4.04 -32.72 -4.47
CA ALA A 158 3.40 -33.04 -5.74
C ALA A 158 2.21 -34.02 -5.60
N ASN A 159 2.21 -34.84 -4.54
CA ASN A 159 1.20 -35.87 -4.30
C ASN A 159 0.09 -35.44 -3.33
N LEU A 160 -0.01 -34.15 -2.99
CA LEU A 160 -1.11 -33.64 -2.17
C LEU A 160 -2.46 -33.89 -2.86
N PRO A 161 -3.43 -34.54 -2.18
CA PRO A 161 -4.74 -34.78 -2.76
C PRO A 161 -5.53 -33.48 -2.86
N GLU A 162 -6.29 -33.36 -3.94
CA GLU A 162 -7.24 -32.25 -4.11
C GLU A 162 -8.37 -32.30 -3.07
N VAL A 163 -8.90 -31.14 -2.73
CA VAL A 163 -9.98 -31.03 -1.73
C VAL A 163 -11.28 -31.68 -2.24
N GLY A 164 -11.55 -32.90 -1.78
CA GLY A 164 -12.85 -33.57 -1.97
C GLY A 164 -13.95 -32.95 -1.12
N ASP A 165 -15.22 -33.00 -1.56
CA ASP A 165 -16.37 -32.54 -0.76
C ASP A 165 -16.67 -33.53 0.39
N LEU A 166 -15.87 -33.46 1.45
CA LEU A 166 -15.95 -34.34 2.63
C LEU A 166 -17.27 -34.19 3.41
N THR A 167 -17.95 -33.04 3.26
CA THR A 167 -19.17 -32.73 4.02
C THR A 167 -20.44 -32.79 3.18
N GLY A 168 -20.33 -33.11 1.89
CA GLY A 168 -21.44 -33.14 0.93
C GLY A 168 -22.20 -31.82 0.81
N LYS A 169 -21.62 -30.70 1.29
CA LYS A 169 -22.27 -29.39 1.35
C LYS A 169 -22.55 -28.87 -0.05
N ASN A 170 -21.67 -29.15 -1.00
CA ASN A 170 -21.86 -28.77 -2.40
C ASN A 170 -23.02 -29.56 -3.04
N ARG A 171 -23.17 -30.84 -2.68
CA ARG A 171 -24.35 -31.63 -3.09
C ARG A 171 -25.64 -31.10 -2.47
N ARG A 172 -25.64 -30.77 -1.18
CA ARG A 172 -26.83 -30.25 -0.48
C ARG A 172 -27.22 -28.86 -0.96
N SER A 173 -26.26 -27.97 -1.22
CA SER A 173 -26.53 -26.65 -1.78
C SER A 173 -27.08 -26.75 -3.20
N LYS A 174 -26.56 -27.67 -4.02
CA LYS A 174 -27.12 -27.99 -5.35
C LYS A 174 -28.55 -28.54 -5.28
N GLN A 175 -28.84 -29.40 -4.31
CA GLN A 175 -30.19 -29.91 -4.08
C GLN A 175 -31.14 -28.82 -3.56
N SER A 176 -30.67 -27.91 -2.70
CA SER A 176 -31.50 -26.80 -2.21
C SER A 176 -31.81 -25.82 -3.33
N VAL A 177 -30.83 -25.43 -4.16
CA VAL A 177 -31.10 -24.54 -5.30
C VAL A 177 -31.98 -25.23 -6.35
N ALA A 178 -31.78 -26.52 -6.63
CA ALA A 178 -32.64 -27.27 -7.54
C ALA A 178 -34.08 -27.35 -7.03
N THR A 179 -34.26 -27.62 -5.74
CA THR A 179 -35.59 -27.63 -5.09
C THR A 179 -36.24 -26.25 -5.11
N THR A 180 -35.49 -25.18 -4.84
CA THR A 180 -36.00 -23.80 -4.91
C THR A 180 -36.40 -23.42 -6.34
N ILE A 181 -35.60 -23.77 -7.35
CA ILE A 181 -35.91 -23.51 -8.76
C ILE A 181 -37.16 -24.29 -9.19
N LEU A 182 -37.30 -25.56 -8.77
CA LEU A 182 -38.50 -26.37 -9.04
C LEU A 182 -39.75 -25.81 -8.34
N CYS A 183 -39.60 -25.32 -7.11
CA CYS A 183 -40.71 -24.72 -6.37
C CYS A 183 -41.16 -23.40 -7.01
N CYS A 184 -40.21 -22.56 -7.46
CA CYS A 184 -40.49 -21.31 -8.18
C CYS A 184 -41.05 -21.52 -9.60
N SER A 185 -40.71 -22.62 -10.29
CA SER A 185 -41.29 -22.95 -11.61
C SER A 185 -42.69 -23.54 -11.48
N ARG A 186 -42.95 -24.31 -10.43
CA ARG A 186 -44.28 -24.85 -10.07
C ARG A 186 -45.25 -23.73 -9.64
N GLN A 187 -44.80 -22.78 -8.81
CA GLN A 187 -45.61 -21.63 -8.37
C GLN A 187 -46.03 -20.73 -9.56
N ARG A 188 -45.16 -20.57 -10.57
CA ARG A 188 -45.47 -19.79 -11.78
C ARG A 188 -46.50 -20.43 -12.71
N HIS A 189 -46.66 -21.76 -12.67
CA HIS A 189 -47.64 -22.46 -13.51
C HIS A 189 -49.05 -22.56 -12.88
N CYS A 190 -49.19 -22.33 -11.58
CA CYS A 190 -50.50 -22.39 -10.90
C CYS A 190 -51.18 -21.02 -10.69
N GLY A 191 -50.59 -19.92 -11.17
CA GLY A 191 -51.12 -18.55 -11.02
C GLY A 191 -51.71 -17.93 -12.30
N SER A 192 -51.80 -18.68 -13.40
CA SER A 192 -52.52 -18.28 -14.62
C SER A 192 -53.71 -19.21 -14.84
N ALA A 193 -54.79 -18.97 -14.11
CA ALA A 193 -56.14 -19.43 -14.42
C ALA A 193 -57.11 -18.39 -13.86
#